data_AF-A0A523C4Q3-F1
#
_entry.id   AF-A0A523C4Q3-F1
#
_cell.length_a   1.000
_cell.length_b   1.000
_cell.length_c   1.000
_cell.angle_alpha   90.00
_cell.angle_beta   90.00
_cell.angle_gamma   90.00
#
_symmetry.space_group_name_H-M   'P 1'
#
loop_
_entity.id
_entity.type
_entity.pdbx_description
1 polymer ?
#
loop_
_entity_poly.entity_id
_entity_poly.type
_entity_poly.pdbx_seq_one_letter_code
_entity_poly.pdbx_strand_id
1 'polypeptide(L)'
;MIINFWGNLKELLRPPFRGQQRVAYELTRQASVKDIVEALGVPHTEVGRLVVAGREISFAAPGADDDTLDVYPISPPVDVTTPTLLRPEPLPGITFAVDMNVGKLATLLRMAGFDTLYRSDISDPDLVAVAVREKRILLSKDTDLLKRKEVVFGYLVREIQPEKQLAEIVHLFGIREQFKPLSRCLRCNALLLPVEKRQILDRLEPLTQKILSVVPAMSLLRQDILAGNPSGHNAFDVGSLRSMNDRSCSPLFLFCVFVLILLKEK
;
A
#
# COMPACT_ATOMS: atom_id res chain seq x y z
N MET A 1 24.39 -14.54 19.88
CA MET A 1 24.43 -14.17 18.44
C MET A 1 24.64 -12.67 18.25
N ILE A 2 25.37 -12.24 17.21
CA ILE A 2 25.48 -10.83 16.82
C ILE A 2 24.59 -10.58 15.60
N ILE A 3 23.82 -9.50 15.61
CA ILE A 3 22.92 -9.12 14.51
C ILE A 3 23.24 -7.71 14.03
N ASN A 4 23.45 -7.56 12.73
CA ASN A 4 23.66 -6.28 12.07
C ASN A 4 22.39 -5.87 11.31
N PHE A 5 21.81 -4.72 11.66
CA PHE A 5 20.67 -4.12 10.96
C PHE A 5 21.14 -3.02 10.02
N TRP A 6 20.89 -3.20 8.73
CA TRP A 6 21.30 -2.26 7.69
C TRP A 6 20.19 -1.26 7.34
N GLY A 7 20.60 -0.12 6.79
CA GLY A 7 19.68 0.91 6.27
C GLY A 7 18.73 1.46 7.34
N ASN A 8 17.45 1.53 6.99
CA ASN A 8 16.37 2.06 7.82
C ASN A 8 15.87 1.06 8.90
N LEU A 9 16.29 -0.22 8.87
CA LEU A 9 15.81 -1.21 9.84
C LEU A 9 16.23 -0.89 11.27
N LYS A 10 17.38 -0.24 11.45
CA LYS A 10 17.86 0.21 12.77
C LYS A 10 16.87 1.12 13.50
N GLU A 11 16.06 1.88 12.76
CA GLU A 11 15.07 2.80 13.32
C GLU A 11 13.82 2.07 13.84
N LEU A 12 13.54 0.89 13.29
CA LEU A 12 12.42 0.03 13.70
C LEU A 12 12.71 -0.80 14.95
N LEU A 13 13.98 -0.84 15.38
CA LEU A 13 14.36 -1.58 16.58
C LEU A 13 13.63 -1.04 17.82
N ARG A 14 13.17 -1.97 18.65
CA ARG A 14 12.58 -1.65 19.95
C ARG A 14 13.64 -1.07 20.88
N PRO A 15 13.26 -0.19 21.83
CA PRO A 15 14.16 0.22 22.91
C PRO A 15 14.70 -1.01 23.69
N PRO A 16 15.97 -1.01 24.14
CA PRO A 16 16.96 0.07 24.02
C PRO A 16 17.78 0.06 22.70
N PHE A 17 17.49 -0.85 21.78
CA PHE A 17 18.29 -1.08 20.56
C PHE A 17 18.03 -0.08 19.43
N ARG A 18 17.06 0.82 19.58
CA ARG A 18 16.69 1.79 18.54
C ARG A 18 17.89 2.59 18.05
N GLY A 19 18.08 2.61 16.73
CA GLY A 19 19.17 3.30 16.05
C GLY A 19 20.51 2.55 16.04
N GLN A 20 20.62 1.43 16.75
CA GLN A 20 21.85 0.65 16.80
C GLN A 20 21.98 -0.21 15.53
N GLN A 21 23.14 -0.13 14.89
CA GLN A 21 23.44 -1.00 13.75
C GLN A 21 23.76 -2.43 14.19
N ARG A 22 24.44 -2.60 15.33
CA ARG A 22 24.90 -3.90 15.83
C ARG A 22 24.26 -4.20 17.17
N VAL A 23 23.55 -5.32 17.26
CA VAL A 23 22.84 -5.77 18.45
C VAL A 23 23.38 -7.14 18.89
N ALA A 24 23.74 -7.25 20.17
CA ALA A 24 23.98 -8.54 20.79
C ALA A 24 22.64 -9.13 21.23
N TYR A 25 22.33 -10.34 20.76
CA TYR A 25 21.10 -11.05 21.07
C TYR A 25 21.43 -12.40 21.70
N GLU A 26 20.84 -12.65 22.88
CA GLU A 26 20.97 -13.90 23.62
C GLU A 26 19.83 -14.86 23.22
N LEU A 27 20.17 -16.00 22.63
CA LEU A 27 19.20 -17.04 22.31
C LEU A 27 18.87 -17.86 23.56
N THR A 28 17.81 -17.46 24.26
CA THR A 28 17.34 -18.20 25.45
C THR A 28 16.57 -19.48 25.11
N ARG A 29 16.14 -19.63 23.85
CA ARG A 29 15.43 -20.80 23.31
C ARG A 29 15.69 -20.95 21.82
N GLN A 30 15.36 -22.12 21.27
CA GLN A 30 15.27 -22.29 19.82
C GLN A 30 14.21 -21.32 19.25
N ALA A 31 14.64 -20.51 18.28
CA ALA A 31 13.82 -19.52 17.61
C ALA A 31 14.26 -19.43 16.15
N SER A 32 13.31 -19.17 15.25
CA SER A 32 13.63 -18.89 13.85
C SER A 32 14.23 -17.49 13.71
N VAL A 33 14.95 -17.23 12.63
CA VAL A 33 15.46 -15.88 12.33
C VAL A 33 14.31 -14.87 12.25
N LYS A 34 13.14 -15.26 11.75
CA LYS A 34 11.93 -14.41 11.78
C LYS A 34 11.57 -13.99 13.20
N ASP A 35 11.45 -14.95 14.12
CA ASP A 35 11.06 -14.67 15.50
C ASP A 35 12.05 -13.73 16.19
N ILE A 36 13.35 -13.90 15.91
CA ILE A 36 14.42 -13.06 16.48
C ILE A 36 14.32 -11.62 15.96
N VAL A 37 14.17 -11.45 14.65
CA VAL A 37 14.05 -10.14 14.00
C VAL A 37 12.79 -9.40 14.47
N GLU A 38 11.66 -10.11 14.55
CA GLU A 38 10.39 -9.54 15.04
C GLU A 38 10.43 -9.23 16.54
N ALA A 39 11.08 -10.07 17.35
CA ALA A 39 11.30 -9.80 18.76
C ALA A 39 12.11 -8.52 18.97
N LEU A 40 13.03 -8.19 18.05
CA LEU A 40 13.78 -6.94 18.07
C LEU A 40 12.99 -5.74 17.54
N GLY A 41 11.76 -5.94 17.07
CA GLY A 41 10.81 -4.89 16.67
C GLY A 41 10.65 -4.74 15.16
N VAL A 42 11.51 -5.35 14.35
CA VAL A 42 11.48 -5.24 12.90
C VAL A 42 10.43 -6.19 12.32
N PRO A 43 9.34 -5.71 11.68
CA PRO A 43 8.42 -6.59 10.98
C PRO A 43 9.14 -7.28 9.81
N HIS A 44 8.92 -8.59 9.66
CA HIS A 44 9.56 -9.39 8.62
C HIS A 44 9.24 -8.88 7.20
N THR A 45 8.11 -8.20 7.01
CA THR A 45 7.73 -7.57 5.74
C THR A 45 8.71 -6.51 5.26
N GLU A 46 9.45 -5.87 6.16
CA GLU A 46 10.44 -4.83 5.83
C GLU A 46 11.82 -5.39 5.47
N VAL A 47 12.03 -6.70 5.65
CA VAL A 47 13.31 -7.36 5.38
C VAL A 47 13.34 -7.84 3.93
N GLY A 48 14.40 -7.44 3.22
CA GLY A 48 14.66 -7.80 1.83
C GLY A 48 15.61 -8.99 1.70
N ARG A 49 16.58 -9.12 2.61
CA ARG A 49 17.59 -10.17 2.57
C ARG A 49 18.15 -10.47 3.97
N LEU A 50 18.44 -11.74 4.22
CA LEU A 50 19.10 -12.25 5.43
C LEU A 50 20.36 -13.00 5.04
N VAL A 51 21.49 -12.73 5.70
CA VAL A 51 22.78 -13.36 5.39
C VAL A 51 23.44 -13.85 6.67
N VAL A 52 23.93 -15.09 6.65
CA VAL A 52 24.79 -15.66 7.71
C VAL A 52 26.02 -16.26 7.03
N ALA A 53 27.22 -15.89 7.52
CA ALA A 53 28.50 -16.35 6.97
C ALA A 53 28.60 -16.21 5.43
N GLY A 54 28.07 -15.10 4.88
CA GLY A 54 28.08 -14.81 3.44
C GLY A 54 27.07 -15.61 2.60
N ARG A 55 26.20 -16.41 3.23
CA ARG A 55 25.13 -17.16 2.54
C ARG A 55 23.77 -16.59 2.86
N GLU A 56 22.93 -16.42 1.84
CA GLU A 56 21.54 -16.03 2.06
C GLU A 56 20.75 -17.16 2.72
N ILE A 57 19.88 -16.79 3.66
CA ILE A 57 19.05 -17.73 4.42
C ILE A 57 17.57 -17.30 4.38
N SER A 58 16.67 -18.25 4.63
CA SER A 58 15.24 -17.96 4.76
C SER A 58 14.87 -17.56 6.18
N PHE A 59 13.66 -17.02 6.36
CA PHE A 59 13.08 -16.73 7.66
C PHE A 59 12.96 -17.96 8.59
N ALA A 60 12.86 -19.16 8.02
CA ALA A 60 12.69 -20.41 8.75
C ALA A 60 14.00 -21.00 9.30
N ALA A 61 15.15 -20.44 8.92
CA ALA A 61 16.44 -20.88 9.44
C ALA A 61 16.48 -20.73 10.99
N PRO A 62 17.05 -21.70 11.72
CA PRO A 62 17.25 -21.57 13.15
C PRO A 62 18.34 -20.54 13.45
N GLY A 63 18.17 -19.74 14.51
CA GLY A 63 19.26 -18.92 15.03
C GLY A 63 20.32 -19.76 15.75
N ALA A 64 21.59 -19.35 15.67
CA ALA A 64 22.70 -19.96 16.40
C ALA A 64 23.53 -18.90 17.16
N ASP A 65 24.01 -19.24 18.35
CA ASP A 65 24.64 -18.25 19.25
C ASP A 65 25.96 -17.66 18.75
N ASP A 66 26.72 -18.43 17.97
CA ASP A 66 28.03 -18.03 17.44
C ASP A 66 27.96 -17.38 16.05
N ASP A 67 26.76 -17.23 15.48
CA ASP A 67 26.60 -16.65 14.16
C ASP A 67 26.58 -15.11 14.18
N THR A 68 27.00 -14.54 13.05
CA THR A 68 26.72 -13.14 12.71
C THR A 68 25.64 -13.12 11.65
N LEU A 69 24.50 -12.50 11.97
CA LEU A 69 23.36 -12.34 11.09
C LEU A 69 23.32 -10.90 10.55
N ASP A 70 23.36 -10.74 9.23
CA ASP A 70 23.11 -9.47 8.56
C ASP A 70 21.66 -9.42 8.05
N VAL A 71 20.94 -8.36 8.46
CA VAL A 71 19.55 -8.10 8.11
C VAL A 71 19.48 -6.85 7.24
N TYR A 72 19.10 -7.03 5.96
CA TYR A 72 18.99 -5.95 4.99
C TYR A 72 17.51 -5.60 4.73
N PRO A 73 17.19 -4.30 4.58
CA PRO A 73 15.83 -3.88 4.23
C PRO A 73 15.46 -4.31 2.81
N ILE A 74 14.17 -4.24 2.50
CA ILE A 74 13.70 -4.21 1.11
C ILE A 74 14.36 -3.03 0.37
N SER A 75 14.78 -3.26 -0.87
CA SER A 75 15.43 -2.24 -1.71
C SER A 75 14.51 -1.90 -2.88
N PRO A 76 14.16 -0.62 -3.09
CA PRO A 76 13.45 -0.18 -4.29
C PRO A 76 14.27 -0.42 -5.58
N PRO A 77 13.62 -0.68 -6.73
CA PRO A 77 12.21 -1.06 -6.85
C PRO A 77 11.99 -2.52 -6.42
N VAL A 78 10.92 -2.77 -5.67
CA VAL A 78 10.51 -4.10 -5.22
C VAL A 78 9.55 -4.71 -6.23
N ASP A 79 9.99 -5.79 -6.88
CA ASP A 79 9.12 -6.62 -7.72
C ASP A 79 8.51 -7.76 -6.90
N VAL A 80 7.22 -7.63 -6.58
CA VAL A 80 6.45 -8.65 -5.84
C VAL A 80 6.05 -9.85 -6.70
N THR A 81 6.24 -9.78 -8.02
CA THR A 81 5.87 -10.83 -8.97
C THR A 81 7.00 -11.83 -9.23
N THR A 82 8.20 -11.54 -8.73
CA THR A 82 9.36 -12.43 -8.80
C THR A 82 9.58 -13.12 -7.44
N PRO A 83 9.73 -14.46 -7.42
CA PRO A 83 9.99 -15.19 -6.18
C PRO A 83 11.38 -14.84 -5.60
N THR A 84 11.47 -14.82 -4.28
CA THR A 84 12.72 -14.63 -3.53
C THR A 84 12.86 -15.69 -2.44
N LEU A 85 14.05 -15.84 -1.84
CA LEU A 85 14.25 -16.78 -0.73
C LEU A 85 13.35 -16.46 0.48
N LEU A 86 13.05 -15.17 0.71
CA LEU A 86 12.19 -14.72 1.80
C LEU A 86 10.70 -14.76 1.44
N ARG A 87 10.36 -14.76 0.14
CA ARG A 87 8.99 -14.74 -0.40
C ARG A 87 8.94 -15.66 -1.63
N PRO A 88 8.88 -16.99 -1.43
CA PRO A 88 8.95 -17.96 -2.53
C PRO A 88 7.68 -18.01 -3.37
N GLU A 89 6.55 -17.58 -2.83
CA GLU A 89 5.27 -17.48 -3.52
C GLU A 89 5.01 -16.02 -3.93
N PRO A 90 5.22 -15.65 -5.21
CA PRO A 90 5.04 -14.27 -5.67
C PRO A 90 3.56 -13.90 -5.82
N LEU A 91 3.28 -12.59 -5.84
CA LEU A 91 1.96 -12.05 -6.17
C LEU A 91 1.74 -12.07 -7.70
N PRO A 92 0.48 -12.17 -8.16
CA PRO A 92 0.16 -12.10 -9.60
C PRO A 92 0.28 -10.68 -10.18
N GLY A 93 0.38 -9.66 -9.32
CA GLY A 93 0.50 -8.26 -9.71
C GLY A 93 0.36 -7.31 -8.52
N ILE A 94 0.50 -6.02 -8.78
CA ILE A 94 0.42 -4.97 -7.76
C ILE A 94 -1.05 -4.64 -7.47
N THR A 95 -1.50 -5.06 -6.29
CA THR A 95 -2.78 -4.63 -5.71
C THR A 95 -2.59 -4.38 -4.22
N PHE A 96 -3.38 -3.47 -3.65
CA PHE A 96 -3.17 -2.99 -2.29
C PHE A 96 -4.36 -3.31 -1.38
N ALA A 97 -4.08 -3.56 -0.11
CA ALA A 97 -5.00 -3.49 1.01
C ALA A 97 -4.46 -2.42 1.96
N VAL A 98 -5.26 -1.41 2.27
CA VAL A 98 -4.82 -0.23 3.03
C VAL A 98 -5.52 -0.21 4.36
N ASP A 99 -4.72 -0.10 5.42
CA ASP A 99 -5.17 0.04 6.80
C ASP A 99 -5.82 1.42 7.04
N MET A 100 -6.68 1.49 8.06
CA MET A 100 -7.40 2.70 8.47
C MET A 100 -6.45 3.89 8.74
N ASN A 101 -5.28 3.63 9.32
CA ASN A 101 -4.30 4.67 9.65
C ASN A 101 -3.67 5.38 8.43
N VAL A 102 -3.85 4.83 7.22
CA VAL A 102 -3.39 5.40 5.95
C VAL A 102 -4.51 5.51 4.91
N GLY A 103 -5.78 5.63 5.34
CA GLY A 103 -6.93 5.63 4.42
C GLY A 103 -6.92 6.70 3.31
N LYS A 104 -6.28 7.86 3.53
CA LYS A 104 -6.11 8.87 2.46
C LYS A 104 -5.26 8.36 1.30
N LEU A 105 -4.25 7.53 1.57
CA LEU A 105 -3.42 6.88 0.56
C LEU A 105 -4.26 5.98 -0.36
N ALA A 106 -5.26 5.28 0.18
CA ALA A 106 -6.14 4.44 -0.63
C ALA A 106 -6.87 5.24 -1.71
N THR A 107 -7.33 6.45 -1.38
CA THR A 107 -7.98 7.35 -2.35
C THR A 107 -7.01 7.77 -3.44
N LEU A 108 -5.76 8.08 -3.08
CA LEU A 108 -4.72 8.48 -4.02
C LEU A 108 -4.28 7.33 -4.93
N LEU A 109 -4.14 6.11 -4.40
CA LEU A 109 -3.83 4.92 -5.20
C LEU A 109 -4.94 4.58 -6.19
N ARG A 110 -6.22 4.67 -5.77
CA ARG A 110 -7.38 4.50 -6.67
C ARG A 110 -7.41 5.58 -7.75
N MET A 111 -7.10 6.82 -7.39
CA MET A 111 -7.01 7.93 -8.35
C MET A 111 -5.91 7.67 -9.40
N ALA A 112 -4.79 7.08 -8.99
CA ALA A 112 -3.72 6.65 -9.88
C ALA A 112 -4.04 5.39 -10.71
N GLY A 113 -5.15 4.71 -10.42
CA GLY A 113 -5.64 3.54 -11.16
C GLY A 113 -5.31 2.19 -10.53
N PHE A 114 -4.69 2.17 -9.35
CA PHE A 114 -4.33 0.92 -8.67
C PHE A 114 -5.51 0.32 -7.92
N ASP A 115 -5.66 -1.00 -8.03
CA ASP A 115 -6.65 -1.75 -7.28
C ASP A 115 -6.33 -1.69 -5.78
N THR A 116 -7.19 -0.99 -5.02
CA THR A 116 -6.92 -0.73 -3.61
C THR A 116 -8.14 -0.99 -2.76
N LEU A 117 -8.08 -2.04 -1.94
CA LEU A 117 -9.06 -2.32 -0.90
C LEU A 117 -8.85 -1.34 0.26
N TYR A 118 -9.93 -0.69 0.65
CA TYR A 118 -9.99 0.14 1.85
C TYR A 118 -11.44 0.18 2.31
N ARG A 119 -11.64 -0.09 3.60
CA ARG A 119 -12.90 -0.08 4.31
C ARG A 119 -12.63 0.50 5.70
N SER A 120 -13.43 1.47 6.13
CA SER A 120 -13.25 2.11 7.45
C SER A 120 -13.82 1.28 8.60
N ASP A 121 -14.53 0.19 8.31
CA ASP A 121 -15.24 -0.67 9.25
C ASP A 121 -14.65 -2.09 9.31
N ILE A 122 -13.55 -2.36 8.59
CA ILE A 122 -12.90 -3.67 8.56
C ILE A 122 -12.00 -3.83 9.80
N SER A 123 -12.08 -4.99 10.44
CA SER A 123 -11.17 -5.33 11.55
C SER A 123 -9.78 -5.71 11.01
N ASP A 124 -8.74 -5.57 11.82
CA ASP A 124 -7.39 -6.00 11.41
C ASP A 124 -7.32 -7.48 11.00
N PRO A 125 -7.92 -8.44 11.74
CA PRO A 125 -7.97 -9.83 11.28
C PRO A 125 -8.63 -10.01 9.92
N ASP A 126 -9.74 -9.31 9.68
CA ASP A 126 -10.44 -9.38 8.39
C ASP A 126 -9.63 -8.73 7.27
N LEU A 127 -8.97 -7.60 7.54
CA LEU A 127 -8.10 -6.93 6.57
C LEU A 127 -6.96 -7.84 6.14
N VAL A 128 -6.30 -8.51 7.10
CA VAL A 128 -5.25 -9.49 6.83
C VAL A 128 -5.79 -10.68 6.04
N ALA A 129 -6.92 -11.25 6.47
CA ALA A 129 -7.52 -12.40 5.80
C ALA A 129 -7.87 -12.08 4.33
N VAL A 130 -8.43 -10.90 4.07
CA VAL A 130 -8.74 -10.45 2.71
C VAL A 130 -7.46 -10.17 1.92
N ALA A 131 -6.46 -9.52 2.52
CA ALA A 131 -5.19 -9.24 1.85
C ALA A 131 -4.50 -10.52 1.39
N VAL A 132 -4.46 -11.55 2.23
CA VAL A 132 -3.89 -12.86 1.90
C VAL A 132 -4.70 -13.57 0.83
N ARG A 133 -6.03 -13.68 1.02
CA ARG A 133 -6.92 -14.37 0.09
C ARG A 133 -6.88 -13.76 -1.31
N GLU A 134 -6.85 -12.44 -1.39
CA GLU A 134 -6.86 -11.69 -2.65
C GLU A 134 -5.46 -11.35 -3.16
N LYS A 135 -4.40 -11.83 -2.51
CA LYS A 135 -3.00 -11.62 -2.90
C LYS A 135 -2.65 -10.13 -3.05
N ARG A 136 -3.00 -9.34 -2.03
CA ARG A 136 -2.76 -7.89 -1.95
C ARG A 136 -1.58 -7.57 -1.03
N ILE A 137 -0.89 -6.47 -1.34
CA ILE A 137 0.14 -5.88 -0.49
C ILE A 137 -0.55 -5.07 0.62
N LEU A 138 -0.27 -5.41 1.89
CA LEU A 138 -0.83 -4.69 3.04
C LEU A 138 -0.01 -3.43 3.36
N LEU A 139 -0.63 -2.25 3.27
CA LEU A 139 -0.01 -0.97 3.65
C LEU A 139 -0.56 -0.51 4.99
N SER A 140 0.33 -0.29 5.97
CA SER A 140 -0.04 0.11 7.33
C SER A 140 1.05 0.95 8.00
N LYS A 141 0.70 1.69 9.06
CA LYS A 141 1.65 2.28 10.01
C LYS A 141 1.84 1.46 11.29
N ASP A 142 1.10 0.36 11.43
CA ASP A 142 1.13 -0.52 12.58
C ASP A 142 2.14 -1.65 12.34
N THR A 143 3.22 -1.65 13.12
CA THR A 143 4.24 -2.69 13.04
C THR A 143 3.74 -4.05 13.51
N ASP A 144 2.82 -4.10 14.47
CA ASP A 144 2.33 -5.36 15.02
C ASP A 144 1.33 -6.02 14.07
N LEU A 145 0.56 -5.22 13.31
CA LEU A 145 -0.21 -5.72 12.17
C LEU A 145 0.70 -6.39 11.12
N LEU A 146 1.83 -5.76 10.79
CA LEU A 146 2.80 -6.26 9.81
C LEU A 146 3.67 -7.42 10.32
N LYS A 147 3.72 -7.69 11.63
CA LYS A 147 4.39 -8.88 12.20
C LYS A 147 3.51 -10.14 12.15
N ARG A 148 2.22 -10.02 11.83
CA ARG A 148 1.34 -11.19 11.72
C ARG A 148 1.87 -12.14 10.66
N LYS A 149 2.01 -13.42 11.03
CA LYS A 149 2.64 -14.46 10.20
C LYS A 149 1.96 -14.65 8.84
N GLU A 150 0.69 -14.30 8.74
CA GLU A 150 -0.12 -14.38 7.53
C GLU A 150 0.29 -13.31 6.50
N VAL A 151 0.87 -12.18 6.94
CA VAL A 151 1.20 -11.03 6.09
C VAL A 151 2.58 -11.21 5.45
N VAL A 152 2.64 -11.92 4.32
CA VAL A 152 3.91 -12.11 3.58
C VAL A 152 4.34 -10.85 2.82
N PHE A 153 3.37 -10.15 2.22
CA PHE A 153 3.57 -8.92 1.47
C PHE A 153 2.91 -7.77 2.20
N GLY A 154 3.72 -6.95 2.85
CA GLY A 154 3.28 -5.73 3.50
C GLY A 154 4.36 -4.67 3.48
N TYR A 155 3.99 -3.44 3.79
CA TYR A 155 4.90 -2.33 3.91
C TYR A 155 4.46 -1.34 4.98
N LEU A 156 5.42 -0.95 5.81
CA LEU A 156 5.27 0.07 6.84
C LEU A 156 5.37 1.45 6.20
N VAL A 157 4.25 2.14 6.04
CA VAL A 157 4.21 3.48 5.44
C VAL A 157 4.87 4.49 6.38
N ARG A 158 5.96 5.14 5.95
CA ARG A 158 6.73 6.05 6.82
C ARG A 158 6.25 7.48 6.72
N GLU A 159 5.87 7.90 5.52
CA GLU A 159 5.47 9.27 5.29
C GLU A 159 4.18 9.64 6.02
N ILE A 160 4.08 10.89 6.46
CA ILE A 160 2.90 11.41 7.16
C ILE A 160 1.92 12.03 6.18
N GLN A 161 2.45 12.77 5.20
CA GLN A 161 1.66 13.49 4.21
C GLN A 161 1.15 12.52 3.13
N PRO A 162 -0.16 12.44 2.85
CA PRO A 162 -0.72 11.47 1.89
C PRO A 162 -0.06 11.50 0.51
N GLU A 163 0.27 12.68 0.01
CA GLU A 163 0.97 12.86 -1.27
C GLU A 163 2.38 12.28 -1.25
N LYS A 164 3.08 12.38 -0.12
CA LYS A 164 4.40 11.77 0.06
C LYS A 164 4.29 10.26 0.29
N GLN A 165 3.23 9.79 0.95
CA GLN A 165 2.93 8.36 1.04
C GLN A 165 2.74 7.77 -0.36
N LEU A 166 2.00 8.44 -1.25
CA LEU A 166 1.86 7.99 -2.63
C LEU A 166 3.23 7.93 -3.33
N ALA A 167 4.04 8.99 -3.21
CA ALA A 167 5.38 9.01 -3.80
C ALA A 167 6.29 7.88 -3.26
N GLU A 168 6.23 7.63 -1.95
CA GLU A 168 6.91 6.52 -1.26
C GLU A 168 6.52 5.17 -1.87
N ILE A 169 5.22 4.89 -2.01
CA ILE A 169 4.73 3.63 -2.60
C ILE A 169 5.10 3.51 -4.08
N VAL A 170 5.01 4.60 -4.84
CA VAL A 170 5.33 4.62 -6.27
C VAL A 170 6.81 4.34 -6.50
N HIS A 171 7.68 4.97 -5.71
CA HIS A 171 9.12 4.73 -5.74
C HIS A 171 9.46 3.31 -5.30
N LEU A 172 8.90 2.85 -4.17
CA LEU A 172 9.17 1.54 -3.60
C LEU A 172 8.87 0.41 -4.58
N PHE A 173 7.72 0.43 -5.26
CA PHE A 173 7.31 -0.64 -6.17
C PHE A 173 7.64 -0.35 -7.65
N GLY A 174 8.23 0.80 -7.98
CA GLY A 174 8.58 1.16 -9.37
C GLY A 174 7.38 1.25 -10.32
N ILE A 175 6.20 1.64 -9.81
CA ILE A 175 4.92 1.52 -10.54
C ILE A 175 4.51 2.76 -11.33
N ARG A 176 5.42 3.73 -11.55
CA ARG A 176 5.12 5.00 -12.24
C ARG A 176 4.53 4.78 -13.64
N GLU A 177 5.08 3.85 -14.41
CA GLU A 177 4.63 3.56 -15.78
C GLU A 177 3.30 2.78 -15.84
N GLN A 178 2.79 2.30 -14.70
CA GLN A 178 1.54 1.53 -14.62
C GLN A 178 0.31 2.40 -14.35
N PHE A 179 0.49 3.72 -14.27
CA PHE A 179 -0.58 4.66 -13.93
C PHE A 179 -1.72 4.60 -14.95
N LYS A 180 -2.95 4.45 -14.43
CA LYS A 180 -4.19 4.50 -15.21
C LYS A 180 -5.14 5.49 -14.53
N PRO A 181 -4.86 6.80 -14.63
CA PRO A 181 -5.55 7.82 -13.86
C PRO A 181 -7.06 7.72 -14.05
N LEU A 182 -7.81 7.84 -12.96
CA LEU A 182 -9.28 7.86 -12.98
C LEU A 182 -9.90 6.61 -13.63
N SER A 183 -9.18 5.48 -13.73
CA SER A 183 -9.76 4.21 -14.20
C SER A 183 -10.57 3.47 -13.13
N ARG A 184 -10.55 3.97 -11.88
CA ARG A 184 -11.24 3.37 -10.73
C ARG A 184 -12.03 4.40 -9.94
N CYS A 185 -13.13 3.94 -9.35
CA CYS A 185 -13.92 4.76 -8.45
C CYS A 185 -13.15 4.98 -7.14
N LEU A 186 -12.96 6.25 -6.77
CA LEU A 186 -12.29 6.63 -5.52
C LEU A 186 -12.97 6.06 -4.26
N ARG A 187 -14.30 5.88 -4.30
CA ARG A 187 -15.10 5.40 -3.15
C ARG A 187 -15.14 3.87 -3.03
N CYS A 188 -15.47 3.15 -4.10
CA CYS A 188 -15.69 1.70 -4.05
C CYS A 188 -14.65 0.86 -4.80
N ASN A 189 -13.64 1.47 -5.43
CA ASN A 189 -12.60 0.80 -6.20
C ASN A 189 -13.06 0.13 -7.53
N ALA A 190 -14.36 0.15 -7.85
CA ALA A 190 -14.89 -0.41 -9.12
C ALA A 190 -14.25 0.26 -10.34
N LEU A 191 -14.07 -0.51 -11.42
CA LEU A 191 -13.57 0.00 -12.70
C LEU A 191 -14.56 1.02 -13.29
N LEU A 192 -14.01 2.09 -13.82
CA LEU A 192 -14.74 3.12 -14.53
C LEU A 192 -14.61 2.90 -16.04
N LEU A 193 -15.74 2.95 -16.73
CA LEU A 193 -15.82 2.89 -18.19
C LEU A 193 -16.04 4.28 -18.79
N PRO A 194 -15.48 4.51 -19.99
CA PRO A 194 -15.91 5.61 -20.86
C PRO A 194 -17.42 5.55 -21.09
N VAL A 195 -18.11 6.67 -20.85
CA VAL A 195 -19.51 6.83 -21.24
C VAL A 195 -19.68 8.18 -21.90
N GLU A 196 -20.47 8.21 -22.98
CA GLU A 196 -20.81 9.47 -23.63
C GLU A 196 -21.68 10.30 -22.70
N LYS A 197 -21.39 11.61 -22.59
CA LYS A 197 -22.12 12.50 -21.68
C LYS A 197 -23.63 12.43 -21.88
N ARG A 198 -24.09 12.37 -23.14
CA ARG A 198 -25.51 12.29 -23.49
C ARG A 198 -26.24 11.10 -22.86
N GLN A 199 -25.54 10.00 -22.58
CA GLN A 199 -26.13 8.77 -22.04
C GLN A 199 -26.39 8.84 -20.53
N ILE A 200 -25.90 9.88 -19.86
CA ILE A 200 -25.96 9.99 -18.39
C ILE A 200 -26.58 11.30 -17.91
N LEU A 201 -26.80 12.29 -18.78
CA LEU A 201 -27.30 13.61 -18.39
C LEU A 201 -28.58 13.52 -17.57
N ASP A 202 -29.49 12.63 -17.94
CA ASP A 202 -30.76 12.33 -17.28
C ASP A 202 -30.60 11.69 -15.88
N ARG A 203 -29.44 11.09 -15.59
CA ARG A 203 -29.13 10.39 -14.33
C ARG A 203 -28.33 11.24 -13.35
N LEU A 204 -27.91 12.44 -13.75
CA LEU A 204 -27.07 13.32 -12.95
C LEU A 204 -27.92 14.33 -12.19
N GLU A 205 -27.49 14.71 -11.00
CA GLU A 205 -28.11 15.83 -10.28
C GLU A 205 -27.92 17.16 -11.04
N PRO A 206 -28.85 18.14 -10.90
CA PRO A 206 -28.82 19.38 -11.69
C PRO A 206 -27.50 20.17 -11.59
N LEU A 207 -26.88 20.20 -10.41
CA LEU A 207 -25.57 20.85 -10.20
C LEU A 207 -24.45 20.14 -10.95
N THR A 208 -24.50 18.81 -10.98
CA THR A 208 -23.53 17.96 -11.68
C THR A 208 -23.69 18.10 -13.20
N GLN A 209 -24.92 18.18 -13.71
CA GLN A 209 -25.21 18.47 -15.13
C GLN A 209 -24.61 19.82 -15.56
N LYS A 210 -24.77 20.87 -14.73
CA LYS A 210 -24.23 22.21 -15.00
C LYS A 210 -22.70 22.25 -15.02
N ILE A 211 -22.03 21.40 -14.23
CA ILE A 211 -20.56 21.27 -14.23
C ILE A 211 -20.10 20.49 -15.47
N LEU A 212 -20.80 19.40 -15.82
CA LEU A 212 -20.42 18.56 -16.96
C LEU A 212 -20.65 19.22 -18.32
N SER A 213 -21.56 20.21 -18.41
CA SER A 213 -21.83 20.96 -19.65
C SER A 213 -20.71 21.92 -20.05
N VAL A 214 -19.81 22.30 -19.13
CA VAL A 214 -18.68 23.22 -19.38
C VAL A 214 -17.32 22.53 -19.53
N VAL A 215 -17.24 21.21 -19.33
CA VAL A 215 -16.01 20.43 -19.55
C VAL A 215 -16.05 19.79 -20.96
N PRO A 216 -15.04 19.88 -21.83
CA PRO A 216 -15.02 19.13 -23.08
C PRO A 216 -14.53 17.68 -22.85
N ALA A 217 -15.23 16.71 -23.45
CA ALA A 217 -14.92 15.26 -23.51
C ALA A 217 -15.16 14.37 -22.27
N MET A 218 -15.59 13.14 -22.58
CA MET A 218 -15.84 11.90 -21.78
C MET A 218 -16.13 11.99 -20.28
N SER A 219 -17.31 11.50 -19.90
CA SER A 219 -17.64 11.14 -18.51
C SER A 219 -17.27 9.68 -18.24
N LEU A 220 -16.76 9.39 -17.04
CA LEU A 220 -16.41 8.04 -16.60
C LEU A 220 -17.49 7.53 -15.63
N LEU A 221 -18.12 6.38 -15.92
CA LEU A 221 -19.12 5.75 -15.04
C LEU A 221 -18.69 4.36 -14.58
N ARG A 222 -19.21 3.95 -13.42
CA ARG A 222 -19.04 2.57 -12.93
C ARG A 222 -19.69 1.56 -13.88
N GLN A 223 -19.02 0.43 -14.09
CA GLN A 223 -19.52 -0.72 -14.87
C GLN A 223 -20.90 -1.20 -14.41
N ASP A 224 -21.10 -1.25 -13.10
CA ASP A 224 -22.29 -1.82 -12.44
C ASP A 224 -23.57 -1.02 -12.76
N ILE A 225 -23.43 0.29 -12.99
CA ILE A 225 -24.53 1.21 -13.36
C ILE A 225 -24.96 1.02 -14.82
N LEU A 226 -24.04 0.61 -15.70
CA LEU A 226 -24.34 0.29 -17.10
C LEU A 226 -25.03 -1.07 -17.23
N ALA A 227 -24.77 -2.00 -16.31
CA ALA A 227 -25.36 -3.34 -16.29
C ALA A 227 -26.77 -3.42 -15.66
N GLY A 228 -27.36 -2.30 -15.24
CA GLY A 228 -28.75 -2.25 -14.78
C GLY A 228 -29.04 -2.88 -13.41
N ASN A 229 -28.01 -3.10 -12.58
CA ASN A 229 -28.16 -3.69 -11.25
C ASN A 229 -27.87 -2.64 -10.14
N PRO A 230 -28.90 -2.03 -9.51
CA PRO A 230 -28.72 -0.92 -8.57
C PRO A 230 -28.45 -1.40 -7.13
N SER A 231 -27.68 -2.47 -6.96
CA SER A 231 -27.25 -2.92 -5.63
C SER A 231 -26.00 -2.15 -5.17
N GLY A 232 -26.21 -0.91 -4.71
CA GLY A 232 -25.23 -0.21 -3.86
C GLY A 232 -24.71 1.13 -4.40
N HIS A 233 -25.28 2.21 -3.86
CA HIS A 233 -24.89 3.62 -4.04
C HIS A 233 -24.94 4.12 -5.49
N ASN A 234 -26.04 4.79 -5.80
CA ASN A 234 -26.31 5.53 -7.03
C ASN A 234 -25.11 6.39 -7.46
N ALA A 235 -24.97 6.50 -8.78
CA ALA A 235 -24.12 7.38 -9.58
C ALA A 235 -23.20 8.35 -8.82
N PHE A 236 -21.93 8.37 -9.24
CA PHE A 236 -20.87 9.28 -8.81
C PHE A 236 -21.42 10.69 -8.54
N ASP A 237 -21.74 10.97 -7.27
CA ASP A 237 -22.23 12.26 -6.84
C ASP A 237 -21.03 13.18 -6.66
N VAL A 238 -20.95 14.21 -7.51
CA VAL A 238 -19.99 15.30 -7.37
C VAL A 238 -20.19 16.04 -6.03
N GLY A 239 -21.33 15.85 -5.37
CA GLY A 239 -21.60 16.25 -3.99
C GLY A 239 -20.72 15.58 -2.93
N SER A 240 -20.22 14.35 -3.16
CA SER A 240 -19.30 13.70 -2.21
C SER A 240 -17.89 14.30 -2.22
N LEU A 241 -17.56 15.15 -3.20
CA LEU A 241 -16.36 16.01 -3.17
C LEU A 241 -16.56 17.24 -2.28
N ARG A 242 -17.81 17.64 -1.99
CA ARG A 242 -18.13 18.78 -1.10
C ARG A 242 -18.10 18.39 0.37
N SER A 243 -18.17 17.10 0.74
CA SER A 243 -17.97 16.69 2.14
C SER A 243 -16.49 16.51 2.50
N MET A 244 -15.57 16.67 1.54
CA MET A 244 -14.14 16.95 1.79
C MET A 244 -13.88 18.45 2.02
N ASN A 245 -14.89 19.18 2.50
CA ASN A 245 -14.76 20.57 2.92
C ASN A 245 -14.37 20.68 4.40
N ASP A 246 -13.42 19.84 4.81
CA ASP A 246 -12.56 20.15 5.94
C ASP A 246 -11.27 20.72 5.34
N ARG A 247 -10.99 21.97 5.69
CA ARG A 247 -10.15 22.92 4.94
C ARG A 247 -8.74 22.35 4.68
N SER A 248 -8.50 21.76 3.49
CA SER A 248 -7.19 21.66 2.79
C SER A 248 -7.12 20.55 1.72
N CYS A 249 -8.03 20.47 0.73
CA CYS A 249 -7.71 19.82 -0.56
C CYS A 249 -8.87 19.97 -1.56
N SER A 250 -8.67 20.77 -2.62
CA SER A 250 -9.58 20.76 -3.76
C SER A 250 -9.25 19.58 -4.70
N PRO A 251 -10.20 19.04 -5.47
CA PRO A 251 -9.93 18.04 -6.50
C PRO A 251 -8.94 18.54 -7.58
N LEU A 252 -8.87 19.86 -7.82
CA LEU A 252 -7.80 20.47 -8.62
C LEU A 252 -6.42 20.37 -7.95
N PHE A 253 -6.34 20.43 -6.62
CA PHE A 253 -5.09 20.26 -5.89
C PHE A 253 -4.60 18.80 -5.95
N LEU A 254 -5.50 17.81 -5.86
CA LEU A 254 -5.15 16.40 -6.06
C LEU A 254 -4.73 16.10 -7.50
N PHE A 255 -5.39 16.70 -8.50
CA PHE A 255 -4.96 16.63 -9.89
C PHE A 255 -3.59 17.30 -10.08
N CYS A 256 -3.35 18.46 -9.44
CA CYS A 256 -2.05 19.11 -9.45
C CYS A 256 -0.98 18.28 -8.74
N VAL A 257 -1.27 17.58 -7.63
CA VAL A 257 -0.32 16.64 -6.99
C VAL A 257 -0.02 15.46 -7.91
N PHE A 258 -1.04 14.92 -8.57
CA PHE A 258 -0.88 13.86 -9.56
C PHE A 258 0.00 14.31 -10.74
N VAL A 259 -0.26 15.51 -11.26
CA VAL A 259 0.54 16.17 -12.30
C VAL A 259 1.94 16.54 -11.79
N LEU A 260 2.10 16.98 -10.54
CA LEU A 260 3.40 17.31 -9.95
C LEU A 260 4.26 16.08 -9.69
N ILE A 261 3.69 14.96 -9.23
CA ILE A 261 4.40 13.67 -9.12
C ILE A 261 4.83 13.18 -10.50
N LEU A 262 4.00 13.38 -11.53
CA LEU A 262 4.38 13.07 -12.91
C LEU A 262 5.44 14.04 -13.48
N LEU A 263 5.48 15.30 -13.04
CA LEU A 263 6.33 16.36 -13.60
C LEU A 263 7.60 16.70 -12.81
N LYS A 264 7.76 16.31 -11.54
CA LYS A 264 8.90 16.75 -10.69
C LYS A 264 10.15 15.87 -10.71
N GLU A 265 10.15 14.73 -11.40
CA GLU A 265 11.36 13.93 -11.59
C GLU A 265 11.52 13.59 -13.08
N LYS A 266 12.06 14.56 -13.81
CA LYS A 266 12.85 14.41 -15.02
C LYS A 266 14.28 14.85 -14.71
#